data_AF-A0A926AX62-F1
#
_entry.id   AF-A0A926AX62-F1
#
_cell.length_a   1.000
_cell.length_b   1.000
_cell.length_c   1.000
_cell.angle_alpha   90.00
_cell.angle_beta   90.00
_cell.angle_gamma   90.00
#
_symmetry.space_group_name_H-M   'P 1'
#
loop_
_entity.id
_entity.type
_entity.pdbx_description
1 polymer ?
#
loop_
_entity_poly.entity_id
_entity_poly.type
_entity_poly.pdbx_seq_one_letter_code
_entity_poly.pdbx_strand_id
1 'polypeptide(L)'
;MSLTSTAEYTRQKLLAVLTAENRLLELRLGRERLEPGESIVACEQGGFSFLCSQAVKPTPNPFFRRVEVRVFKQDDSGNRSQLAELMTVMPINQ
;
A
#
# COMPACT_ATOMS: atom_id res chain seq x y z
N MET A 1 -5.59 -22.20 21.58
CA MET A 1 -4.64 -21.39 20.78
C MET A 1 -5.21 -20.88 19.44
N SER A 2 -6.51 -21.03 19.13
CA SER A 2 -7.09 -20.64 17.82
C SER A 2 -7.64 -19.19 17.76
N LEU A 3 -8.06 -18.63 18.90
CA LEU A 3 -8.62 -17.27 18.97
C LEU A 3 -7.55 -16.18 18.88
N THR A 4 -6.35 -16.44 19.37
CA THR A 4 -5.25 -15.46 19.38
C THR A 4 -4.63 -15.28 18.00
N SER A 5 -4.47 -16.35 17.22
CA SER A 5 -3.91 -16.27 15.86
C SER A 5 -4.84 -15.56 14.88
N THR A 6 -6.15 -15.77 15.01
CA THR A 6 -7.16 -15.11 14.18
C THR A 6 -7.30 -13.62 14.52
N ALA A 7 -7.27 -13.27 15.81
CA ALA A 7 -7.24 -11.87 16.26
C ALA A 7 -5.99 -11.14 15.74
N GLU A 8 -4.83 -11.78 15.80
CA GLU A 8 -3.56 -11.19 15.35
C GLU A 8 -3.53 -11.00 13.83
N TYR A 9 -3.99 -11.98 13.06
CA TYR A 9 -4.12 -11.83 11.60
C TYR A 9 -5.08 -10.69 11.23
N THR A 10 -6.20 -10.56 11.95
CA THR A 10 -7.16 -9.47 11.73
C THR A 10 -6.53 -8.11 12.03
N ARG A 11 -5.79 -8.00 13.13
CA ARG A 11 -5.02 -6.79 13.47
C ARG A 11 -4.03 -6.43 12.36
N GLN A 12 -3.28 -7.42 11.85
CA GLN A 12 -2.31 -7.21 10.76
C GLN A 12 -3.00 -6.72 9.48
N LYS A 13 -4.17 -7.28 9.13
CA LYS A 13 -4.96 -6.81 7.99
C LYS A 13 -5.44 -5.36 8.16
N LEU A 14 -5.95 -5.01 9.34
CA LEU A 14 -6.38 -3.64 9.63
C LEU A 14 -5.21 -2.65 9.49
N LEU A 15 -4.06 -2.97 10.06
CA LEU A 15 -2.86 -2.14 9.94
C LEU A 15 -2.37 -2.06 8.48
N ALA A 16 -2.47 -3.14 7.71
CA ALA A 16 -2.12 -3.14 6.30
C ALA A 16 -3.03 -2.21 5.46
N VAL A 17 -4.35 -2.20 5.72
CA VAL A 17 -5.28 -1.26 5.08
C VAL A 17 -4.94 0.17 5.43
N LEU A 18 -4.73 0.48 6.72
CA LEU A 18 -4.33 1.81 7.18
C LEU A 18 -3.00 2.26 6.54
N THR A 19 -2.05 1.33 6.39
CA THR A 19 -0.77 1.61 5.71
C THR A 19 -0.98 1.96 4.24
N ALA A 20 -1.87 1.24 3.55
CA ALA A 20 -2.21 1.54 2.16
C ALA A 20 -2.88 2.91 2.03
N GLU A 21 -3.80 3.26 2.93
CA GLU A 21 -4.44 4.59 2.98
C GLU A 21 -3.41 5.70 3.22
N ASN A 22 -2.56 5.54 4.23
CA ASN A 22 -1.49 6.49 4.53
C ASN A 22 -0.58 6.70 3.32
N ARG A 23 -0.19 5.63 2.62
CA ARG A 23 0.66 5.75 1.43
C ARG A 23 -0.03 6.50 0.30
N LEU A 24 -1.31 6.25 0.06
CA LEU A 24 -2.09 7.00 -0.94
C LEU A 24 -2.21 8.49 -0.55
N LEU A 25 -2.38 8.79 0.74
CA LEU A 25 -2.42 10.16 1.24
C LEU A 25 -1.07 10.86 1.13
N GLU A 26 0.03 10.18 1.44
CA GLU A 26 1.40 10.69 1.26
C GLU A 26 1.66 11.08 -0.20
N LEU A 27 1.30 10.22 -1.16
CA LEU A 27 1.45 10.52 -2.58
C LEU A 27 0.62 11.74 -3.00
N ARG A 28 -0.59 11.85 -2.46
CA ARG A 28 -1.49 12.97 -2.75
C ARG A 28 -0.99 14.29 -2.15
N LEU A 29 -0.46 14.26 -0.93
CA LEU A 29 -0.04 15.43 -0.17
C LEU A 29 1.38 15.88 -0.51
N GLY A 30 2.28 14.94 -0.78
CA GLY A 30 3.69 15.19 -1.12
C GLY A 30 3.86 15.88 -2.47
N ARG A 31 2.80 15.97 -3.29
CA ARG A 31 2.84 16.48 -4.67
C ARG A 31 3.94 15.82 -5.48
N GLU A 32 4.25 14.56 -5.14
CA GLU A 32 5.20 13.77 -5.89
C GLU A 32 4.68 13.62 -7.31
N ARG A 33 5.60 13.71 -8.26
CA ARG A 33 5.24 13.51 -9.65
C ARG A 33 4.86 12.04 -9.83
N LEU A 34 3.58 11.78 -10.13
CA LEU A 34 3.02 10.46 -10.36
C LEU A 34 3.47 9.88 -11.70
N GLU A 35 4.77 9.60 -11.80
CA GLU A 35 5.39 8.95 -12.96
C GLU A 35 4.94 7.49 -13.02
N PRO A 36 4.53 6.98 -14.21
CA PRO A 36 4.19 5.58 -14.37
C PRO A 36 5.33 4.65 -13.99
N GLY A 37 5.01 3.57 -13.27
CA GLY A 37 6.00 2.61 -12.79
C GLY A 37 5.50 1.83 -11.59
N GLU A 38 6.32 0.90 -11.11
CA GLU A 38 6.10 0.17 -9.86
C GLU A 38 7.33 0.32 -8.97
N SER A 39 7.11 0.62 -7.70
CA SER A 39 8.16 0.76 -6.70
C SER A 39 7.79 -0.01 -5.44
N ILE A 40 8.74 -0.74 -4.88
CA ILE A 40 8.59 -1.40 -3.58
C ILE A 40 9.31 -0.57 -2.53
N VAL A 41 8.59 -0.22 -1.46
CA VAL A 41 9.12 0.57 -0.35
C VAL A 41 8.82 -0.14 0.97
N ALA A 42 9.73 -0.01 1.94
CA ALA A 42 9.43 -0.41 3.31
C ALA A 42 8.38 0.55 3.89
N CYS A 43 7.36 0.02 4.55
CA CYS A 43 6.30 0.80 5.17
C CYS A 43 5.95 0.18 6.54
N GLU A 44 6.26 0.90 7.61
CA GLU A 44 6.07 0.40 8.98
C GLU A 44 4.82 1.01 9.61
N GLN A 45 4.01 0.20 10.29
CA GLN A 45 2.80 0.68 10.96
C GLN A 45 2.49 -0.16 12.20
N GLY A 46 2.31 0.52 13.35
CA GLY A 46 1.84 -0.13 14.57
C GLY A 46 2.74 -1.28 15.08
N GLY A 47 4.05 -1.20 14.82
CA GLY A 47 5.05 -2.21 15.19
C GLY A 47 5.23 -3.35 14.18
N PHE A 48 4.58 -3.30 13.01
CA PHE A 48 4.80 -4.25 11.92
C PHE A 48 5.59 -3.60 10.79
N SER A 49 6.62 -4.30 10.33
CA SER A 49 7.34 -3.94 9.11
C SER A 49 6.64 -4.60 7.90
N PHE A 50 5.99 -3.79 7.07
CA PHE A 50 5.39 -4.23 5.82
C PHE A 50 6.28 -3.83 4.63
N LEU A 51 6.01 -4.45 3.49
CA LEU A 51 6.49 -4.03 2.19
C LEU A 51 5.30 -3.51 1.38
N CYS A 52 5.39 -2.27 0.91
CA CYS A 52 4.37 -1.66 0.08
C CYS A 52 4.83 -1.67 -1.37
N SER A 53 4.11 -2.33 -2.27
CA SER A 53 4.25 -2.12 -3.70
C SER A 53 3.29 -1.02 -4.14
N GLN A 54 3.84 0.04 -4.70
CA GLN A 54 3.10 1.16 -5.27
C GLN A 54 3.24 1.08 -6.78
N ALA A 55 2.11 0.95 -7.49
CA ALA A 55 2.07 0.99 -8.94
C ALA A 55 1.28 2.21 -9.42
N VAL A 56 1.90 3.02 -10.27
CA VAL A 56 1.28 4.15 -10.97
C VAL A 56 1.06 3.75 -12.42
N LYS A 57 -0.19 3.79 -12.86
CA LYS A 57 -0.61 3.38 -14.20
C LYS A 57 -1.26 4.56 -14.95
N PRO A 58 -1.05 4.69 -16.27
CA PRO A 58 -1.74 5.69 -17.07
C PRO A 58 -3.26 5.42 -17.08
N THR A 59 -4.02 6.47 -17.34
CA THR A 59 -5.48 6.38 -17.59
C THR A 59 -5.79 7.02 -18.94
N PRO A 60 -6.97 6.76 -19.54
CA PRO A 60 -7.37 7.43 -20.78
C PRO A 60 -7.41 8.97 -20.67
N ASN A 61 -7.66 9.50 -19.46
CA ASN A 61 -7.58 10.94 -19.21
C ASN A 61 -6.13 11.32 -18.82
N PRO A 62 -5.42 12.12 -19.63
CA PRO A 62 -4.00 12.42 -19.39
C PRO A 62 -3.76 13.20 -18.08
N PHE A 63 -4.78 13.85 -17.53
CA PHE A 63 -4.71 14.59 -16.26
C PHE A 63 -4.81 13.71 -15.02
N PHE A 64 -5.07 12.41 -15.18
CA PHE A 64 -5.20 11.48 -14.07
C PHE A 64 -4.26 10.29 -14.20
N ARG A 65 -3.89 9.74 -13.05
CA ARG A 65 -3.16 8.49 -12.90
C ARG A 65 -3.93 7.57 -11.98
N ARG A 66 -3.91 6.28 -12.28
CA ARG A 66 -4.41 5.25 -11.38
C ARG A 66 -3.25 4.80 -10.51
N VAL A 67 -3.38 4.99 -9.22
CA VAL A 67 -2.39 4.58 -8.22
C VAL A 67 -2.95 3.38 -7.46
N GLU A 68 -2.14 2.35 -7.33
CA GLU A 68 -2.45 1.10 -6.66
C GLU A 68 -1.39 0.86 -5.59
N VAL A 69 -1.80 0.57 -4.37
CA VAL A 69 -0.91 0.24 -3.26
C VAL A 69 -1.28 -1.14 -2.73
N ARG A 70 -0.35 -2.08 -2.86
CA ARG A 70 -0.44 -3.43 -2.30
C ARG A 70 0.49 -3.54 -1.09
N VAL A 71 -0.01 -4.05 0.02
CA VAL A 71 0.76 -4.19 1.27
C VAL A 71 0.99 -5.66 1.57
N PHE A 72 2.25 -6.00 1.76
CA PHE A 72 2.73 -7.35 2.00
C PHE A 72 3.35 -7.48 3.37
N LYS A 73 3.12 -8.62 4.02
CA LYS A 73 3.92 -9.08 5.15
C LYS A 73 4.91 -10.13 4.66
N GLN A 74 6.18 -9.96 5.03
CA GLN A 74 7.21 -10.96 4.80
C GLN A 74 7.37 -11.82 6.06
N ASP A 75 7.39 -13.14 5.91
CA ASP A 75 7.72 -14.07 7.00
C ASP A 75 9.24 -14.28 7.12
N ASP A 76 9.67 -14.99 8.16
CA ASP A 76 11.09 -15.28 8.42
C ASP A 76 11.74 -16.11 7.30
N SER A 77 10.95 -16.80 6.48
CA SER A 77 11.41 -17.57 5.31
C SER A 77 11.49 -16.71 4.04
N GLY A 78 11.11 -15.43 4.10
CA GLY A 78 11.10 -14.52 2.98
C GLY A 78 9.84 -14.58 2.10
N ASN A 79 8.83 -15.37 2.47
CA ASN A 79 7.59 -15.44 1.71
C ASN A 79 6.77 -14.17 1.95
N ARG A 80 6.24 -13.60 0.87
CA ARG A 80 5.40 -12.40 0.91
C ARG A 80 3.94 -12.78 0.83
N SER A 81 3.17 -12.43 1.85
CA SER A 81 1.72 -12.57 1.88
C SER A 81 1.08 -11.20 1.70
N GLN A 82 0.20 -11.05 0.70
CA GLN A 82 -0.56 -9.82 0.50
C GLN A 82 -1.67 -9.72 1.56
N LEU A 83 -1.67 -8.62 2.31
CA LEU A 83 -2.65 -8.38 3.39
C LEU A 83 -3.71 -7.36 3.00
N ALA A 84 -3.35 -6.37 2.19
CA ALA A 84 -4.26 -5.32 1.73
C ALA A 84 -3.89 -4.85 0.31
N GLU A 85 -4.88 -4.33 -0.39
CA GLU A 85 -4.74 -3.67 -1.68
C GLU A 85 -5.78 -2.55 -1.77
N LEU A 86 -5.32 -1.35 -2.10
CA LEU A 86 -6.18 -0.19 -2.37
C LEU A 86 -5.80 0.42 -3.70
N MET A 87 -6.79 0.96 -4.39
CA MET A 87 -6.61 1.67 -5.65
C MET A 87 -7.39 2.97 -5.64
N THR A 88 -6.82 3.99 -6.26
CA THR A 88 -7.49 5.28 -6.44
C THR A 88 -7.02 5.95 -7.72
N VAL A 89 -7.74 6.98 -8.13
CA VAL A 89 -7.40 7.82 -9.29
C VAL A 89 -7.05 9.20 -8.77
N MET A 90 -5.81 9.64 -9.04
CA MET A 90 -5.28 10.92 -8.58
C MET A 90 -5.01 11.86 -9.76
N PRO A 91 -5.28 13.17 -9.62
CA PRO A 91 -4.85 14.17 -10.59
C PRO A 91 -3.32 14.35 -10.56
N ILE A 92 -2.70 14.63 -11.71
CA ILE A 92 -1.24 14.83 -11.80
C ILE A 92 -0.78 16.26 -11.44
N ASN A 93 -1.71 17.22 -11.36
CA ASN A 93 -1.43 18.63 -11.09
C ASN A 93 -2.26 19.08 -9.87
N GLN A 94 -1.61 19.32 -8.73
CA GLN A 94 -2.17 20.00 -7.54
C GLN A 94 -1.23 21.11 -7.05
#